data_AF-A0A7J5QJT2-F1
#
_entry.id   AF-A0A7J5QJT2-F1
#
_cell.length_a   1.000
_cell.length_b   1.000
_cell.length_c   1.000
_cell.angle_alpha   90.00
_cell.angle_beta   90.00
_cell.angle_gamma   90.00
#
_symmetry.space_group_name_H-M   'P 1'
#
loop_
_entity.id
_entity.type
_entity.pdbx_description
1 polymer ?
#
loop_
_entity_poly.entity_id
_entity_poly.type
_entity_poly.pdbx_seq_one_letter_code
_entity_poly.pdbx_strand_id
1 'polypeptide(L)'
;MKTILWSILCLFLSGWGSMQTVSAQDLQEMEKNLSAINEDLNQKTKEYSWQLAAAYADYCEANNKYISWNDLPYLQTVVEYERPASLETYRLAHKASKDELDKFLNTYKEYKDLTKKQKEAVTKEEKDAVSTAFSAFWKKLRSEENPYKDLYYAERKAISKYRAEALRYVIAHYKEKKQEVPTSYIKYAERSYLLQKGSALELLQKEINALESVQRELVQNITRARYGLGKTEDK
;
A
#
# COMPACT_ATOMS: atom_id res chain seq x y z
N MET A 1 -20.38 1.44 -16.86
CA MET A 1 -19.04 1.22 -17.47
C MET A 1 -19.11 1.04 -18.98
N LYS A 2 -19.80 0.01 -19.53
CA LYS A 2 -19.91 -0.18 -21.01
C LYS A 2 -20.49 1.04 -21.75
N THR A 3 -21.44 1.75 -21.16
CA THR A 3 -22.08 2.93 -21.76
C THR A 3 -21.14 4.15 -21.81
N ILE A 4 -20.39 4.41 -20.74
CA ILE A 4 -19.45 5.55 -20.66
C ILE A 4 -18.26 5.34 -21.62
N LEU A 5 -17.68 4.13 -21.65
CA LEU A 5 -16.62 3.77 -22.60
C LEU A 5 -17.10 3.85 -24.06
N TRP A 6 -18.34 3.47 -24.35
CA TRP A 6 -18.93 3.63 -25.68
C TRP A 6 -19.17 5.09 -26.05
N SER A 7 -19.67 5.92 -25.13
CA SER A 7 -19.84 7.35 -25.35
C SER A 7 -18.50 8.06 -25.60
N ILE A 8 -17.44 7.67 -24.88
CA ILE A 8 -16.07 8.19 -25.09
C ILE A 8 -15.53 7.75 -26.45
N LEU A 9 -15.73 6.48 -26.85
CA LEU A 9 -15.31 5.97 -28.16
C LEU A 9 -16.01 6.69 -29.33
N CYS A 10 -17.29 7.07 -29.16
CA CYS A 10 -18.04 7.83 -30.17
C CYS A 10 -17.48 9.24 -30.38
N LEU A 11 -16.99 9.91 -29.34
CA LEU A 11 -16.34 11.22 -29.44
C LEU A 11 -15.00 11.17 -30.19
N PHE A 12 -14.29 10.04 -30.11
CA PHE A 12 -13.02 9.84 -30.84
C PHE A 12 -13.21 9.48 -32.33
N LEU A 13 -14.33 8.85 -32.71
CA LEU A 13 -14.58 8.40 -34.09
C LEU A 13 -15.24 9.45 -34.98
N SER A 14 -15.89 10.46 -34.42
CA SER A 14 -16.31 11.65 -35.15
C SER A 14 -15.10 12.56 -35.39
N GLY A 15 -14.34 12.26 -36.45
CA GLY A 15 -13.22 13.07 -36.90
C GLY A 15 -13.62 14.54 -37.09
N TRP A 16 -13.13 15.41 -36.20
CA TRP A 16 -13.18 16.85 -36.38
C TRP A 16 -12.09 17.32 -37.35
N GLY A 17 -12.30 17.01 -38.62
CA GLY A 17 -11.63 17.66 -39.74
C GLY A 17 -12.46 18.87 -40.19
N SER A 18 -12.36 19.99 -39.48
CA SER A 18 -12.62 21.38 -39.91
C SER A 18 -12.82 22.28 -38.70
N MET A 19 -12.35 23.53 -38.79
CA MET A 19 -12.59 24.59 -37.80
C MET A 19 -14.10 24.88 -37.71
N GLN A 20 -14.82 24.10 -36.92
CA GLN A 20 -16.12 24.51 -36.41
C GLN A 20 -15.91 25.23 -35.09
N THR A 21 -16.47 26.43 -34.97
CA THR A 21 -16.64 27.11 -33.70
C THR A 21 -17.33 26.16 -32.74
N VAL A 22 -16.63 25.71 -31.70
CA VAL A 22 -17.21 24.87 -30.63
C VAL A 22 -18.44 25.62 -30.10
N SER A 23 -19.62 24.99 -30.18
CA SER A 23 -20.84 25.63 -29.73
C SER A 23 -20.88 25.70 -28.19
N ALA A 24 -21.69 26.60 -27.64
CA ALA A 24 -21.91 26.65 -26.18
C ALA A 24 -22.48 25.32 -25.64
N GLN A 25 -23.24 24.58 -26.46
CA GLN A 25 -23.76 23.26 -26.13
C GLN A 25 -22.65 22.21 -26.04
N ASP A 26 -21.71 22.21 -26.98
CA ASP A 26 -20.56 21.29 -26.98
C ASP A 26 -19.65 21.54 -25.76
N LEU A 27 -19.44 22.80 -25.39
CA LEU A 27 -18.67 23.15 -24.21
C LEU A 27 -19.34 22.66 -22.91
N GLN A 28 -20.65 22.86 -22.80
CA GLN A 28 -21.43 22.38 -21.65
C GLN A 28 -21.41 20.84 -21.56
N GLU A 29 -21.47 20.14 -22.68
CA GLU A 29 -21.36 18.68 -22.72
C GLU A 29 -19.95 18.21 -22.30
N MET A 30 -18.89 18.86 -22.78
CA MET A 30 -17.52 18.55 -22.36
C MET A 30 -17.33 18.75 -20.85
N GLU A 31 -17.85 19.83 -20.27
CA GLU A 31 -17.77 20.10 -18.83
C GLU A 31 -18.53 19.05 -18.01
N LYS A 32 -19.70 18.63 -18.47
CA LYS A 32 -20.47 17.55 -17.85
C LYS A 32 -19.69 16.22 -17.90
N ASN A 33 -19.10 15.89 -19.04
CA ASN A 33 -18.28 14.68 -19.19
C ASN A 33 -17.04 14.72 -18.30
N LEU A 34 -16.41 15.89 -18.15
CA LEU A 34 -15.27 16.07 -17.25
C LEU A 34 -15.66 15.80 -15.79
N SER A 35 -16.82 16.31 -15.35
CA SER A 35 -17.33 16.03 -14.01
C SER A 35 -17.53 14.53 -13.77
N ALA A 36 -18.13 13.82 -14.75
CA ALA A 36 -18.35 12.38 -14.65
C ALA A 36 -17.03 11.58 -14.62
N ILE A 37 -16.05 11.96 -15.44
CA ILE A 37 -14.71 11.35 -15.43
C ILE A 37 -14.00 11.59 -14.10
N ASN A 38 -14.11 12.80 -13.54
CA ASN A 38 -13.51 13.13 -12.24
C ASN A 38 -14.09 12.26 -11.12
N GLU A 39 -15.41 12.03 -11.12
CA GLU A 39 -16.06 11.16 -10.15
C GLU A 39 -15.63 9.70 -10.30
N ASP A 40 -15.61 9.17 -11.53
CA ASP A 40 -15.20 7.78 -11.80
C ASP A 40 -13.72 7.56 -11.45
N LEU A 41 -12.84 8.51 -11.82
CA LEU A 41 -11.42 8.49 -11.49
C LEU A 41 -11.22 8.50 -9.97
N ASN A 42 -11.86 9.43 -9.25
CA ASN A 42 -11.78 9.51 -7.79
C ASN A 42 -12.27 8.22 -7.10
N GLN A 43 -13.34 7.61 -7.62
CA GLN A 43 -13.87 6.36 -7.08
C GLN A 43 -12.91 5.18 -7.34
N LYS A 44 -12.38 5.06 -8.56
CA LYS A 44 -11.45 3.99 -8.93
C LYS A 44 -10.10 4.11 -8.23
N THR A 45 -9.58 5.32 -8.04
CA THR A 45 -8.33 5.54 -7.28
C THR A 45 -8.47 5.07 -5.83
N LYS A 46 -9.60 5.35 -5.18
CA LYS A 46 -9.92 4.82 -3.85
C LYS A 46 -10.01 3.31 -3.84
N GLU A 47 -10.78 2.74 -4.77
CA GLU A 47 -10.92 1.29 -4.90
C GLU A 47 -9.56 0.60 -5.09
N TYR A 48 -8.72 1.15 -5.97
CA TYR A 48 -7.37 0.67 -6.21
C TYR A 48 -6.52 0.71 -4.95
N SER A 49 -6.53 1.83 -4.22
CA SER A 49 -5.77 1.96 -2.97
C SER A 49 -6.18 0.91 -1.94
N TRP A 50 -7.48 0.64 -1.82
CA TRP A 50 -8.03 -0.34 -0.89
C TRP A 50 -7.69 -1.77 -1.28
N GLN A 51 -7.84 -2.10 -2.57
CA GLN A 51 -7.52 -3.44 -3.08
C GLN A 51 -6.02 -3.72 -2.99
N LEU A 52 -5.17 -2.73 -3.30
CA LEU A 52 -3.72 -2.89 -3.23
C LEU A 52 -3.27 -3.11 -1.79
N ALA A 53 -3.79 -2.33 -0.84
CA ALA A 53 -3.51 -2.50 0.58
C ALA A 53 -3.98 -3.87 1.11
N ALA A 54 -5.15 -4.35 0.67
CA ALA A 54 -5.67 -5.66 1.06
C ALA A 54 -4.82 -6.81 0.50
N ALA A 55 -4.49 -6.77 -0.80
CA ALA A 55 -3.63 -7.76 -1.43
C ALA A 55 -2.23 -7.77 -0.80
N TYR A 56 -1.74 -6.62 -0.36
CA TYR A 56 -0.50 -6.53 0.39
C TYR A 56 -0.59 -7.16 1.79
N ALA A 57 -1.70 -6.98 2.51
CA ALA A 57 -1.93 -7.67 3.78
C ALA A 57 -1.86 -9.19 3.61
N ASP A 58 -2.53 -9.72 2.58
CA ASP A 58 -2.55 -11.15 2.25
C ASP A 58 -1.16 -11.66 1.88
N TYR A 59 -0.44 -10.91 1.04
CA TYR A 59 0.94 -11.21 0.68
C TYR A 59 1.86 -11.26 1.91
N CYS A 60 1.73 -10.30 2.81
CA CYS A 60 2.55 -10.25 4.01
C CYS A 60 2.25 -11.41 4.96
N GLU A 61 0.97 -11.73 5.15
CA GLU A 61 0.54 -12.86 5.97
C GLU A 61 1.08 -14.18 5.41
N ALA A 62 0.90 -14.44 4.11
CA ALA A 62 1.33 -15.67 3.45
C ALA A 62 2.85 -15.89 3.48
N ASN A 63 3.63 -14.81 3.50
CA ASN A 63 5.09 -14.86 3.46
C ASN A 63 5.75 -14.59 4.82
N ASN A 64 4.97 -14.53 5.91
CA ASN A 64 5.44 -14.12 7.25
C ASN A 64 6.26 -12.82 7.22
N LYS A 65 5.90 -11.91 6.31
CA LYS A 65 6.54 -10.61 6.15
C LYS A 65 5.94 -9.61 7.12
N TYR A 66 6.81 -8.71 7.54
CA TYR A 66 6.45 -7.63 8.45
C TYR A 66 5.95 -6.45 7.63
N ILE A 67 4.73 -5.98 7.91
CA ILE A 67 4.22 -4.74 7.30
C ILE A 67 4.72 -3.57 8.15
N SER A 68 5.45 -2.66 7.50
CA SER A 68 5.93 -1.42 8.10
C SER A 68 4.79 -0.42 8.23
N TRP A 69 4.79 0.37 9.30
CA TRP A 69 3.85 1.47 9.51
C TRP A 69 4.49 2.86 9.36
N ASN A 70 5.77 2.94 8.95
CA ASN A 70 6.48 4.22 8.83
C ASN A 70 5.74 5.23 7.94
N ASP A 71 5.07 4.74 6.89
CA ASP A 71 4.27 5.56 5.97
C ASP A 71 2.76 5.28 6.08
N LEU A 72 2.32 4.70 7.21
CA LEU A 72 0.91 4.51 7.54
C LEU A 72 0.66 4.79 9.05
N PRO A 73 0.69 6.07 9.48
CA PRO A 73 0.60 6.44 10.90
C PRO A 73 -0.65 5.93 11.62
N TYR A 74 -1.77 5.81 10.90
CA TYR A 74 -3.00 5.28 11.48
C TYR A 74 -2.88 3.79 11.83
N LEU A 75 -2.11 3.00 11.07
CA LEU A 75 -1.82 1.61 11.44
C LEU A 75 -1.03 1.53 12.74
N GLN A 76 -0.05 2.41 12.94
CA GLN A 76 0.66 2.52 14.21
C GLN A 76 -0.32 2.86 15.35
N THR A 77 -1.24 3.80 15.10
CA THR A 77 -2.26 4.21 16.08
C THR A 77 -3.12 3.03 16.54
N VAL A 78 -3.62 2.25 15.57
CA VAL A 78 -4.44 1.05 15.81
C VAL A 78 -3.67 0.00 16.61
N VAL A 79 -2.42 -0.26 16.25
CA VAL A 79 -1.63 -1.35 16.86
C VAL A 79 -1.09 -0.99 18.24
N GLU A 80 -0.64 0.25 18.43
CA GLU A 80 0.04 0.66 19.67
C GLU A 80 -0.93 1.19 20.73
N TYR A 81 -1.95 1.95 20.32
CA TYR A 81 -2.77 2.76 21.22
C TYR A 81 -4.23 2.31 21.27
N GLU A 82 -4.96 2.28 20.15
CA GLU A 82 -6.41 2.01 20.17
C GLU A 82 -6.74 0.58 20.58
N ARG A 83 -5.95 -0.39 20.08
CA ARG A 83 -6.13 -1.83 20.32
C ARG A 83 -7.60 -2.28 20.25
N PRO A 84 -8.24 -2.14 19.07
CA PRO A 84 -9.63 -2.55 18.88
C PRO A 84 -9.87 -3.98 19.36
N ALA A 85 -11.02 -4.21 20.00
CA ALA A 85 -11.39 -5.53 20.53
C ALA A 85 -11.38 -6.63 19.45
N SER A 86 -11.70 -6.27 18.20
CA SER A 86 -11.65 -7.18 17.05
C SER A 86 -10.25 -7.73 16.75
N LEU A 87 -9.19 -7.06 17.23
CA LEU A 87 -7.80 -7.45 17.01
C LEU A 87 -7.17 -8.15 18.23
N GLU A 88 -7.89 -8.23 19.35
CA GLU A 88 -7.33 -8.66 20.63
C GLU A 88 -6.82 -10.10 20.59
N THR A 89 -7.56 -11.02 19.97
CA THR A 89 -7.14 -12.42 19.81
C THR A 89 -5.79 -12.53 19.09
N TYR A 90 -5.59 -11.75 18.02
CA TYR A 90 -4.33 -11.76 17.27
C TYR A 90 -3.19 -11.11 18.07
N ARG A 91 -3.48 -10.02 18.79
CA ARG A 91 -2.52 -9.37 19.68
C ARG A 91 -2.05 -10.29 20.80
N LEU A 92 -2.98 -11.03 21.42
CA LEU A 92 -2.68 -12.01 22.46
C LEU A 92 -1.87 -13.20 21.92
N ALA A 93 -2.22 -13.71 20.73
CA ALA A 93 -1.44 -14.75 20.07
C ALA A 93 0.00 -14.30 19.77
N HIS A 94 0.17 -13.08 19.23
CA HIS A 94 1.48 -12.48 19.04
C HIS A 94 2.24 -12.36 20.36
N LYS A 95 1.61 -11.78 21.39
CA LYS A 95 2.22 -11.64 22.71
C LYS A 95 2.69 -12.98 23.28
N ALA A 96 1.86 -14.02 23.23
CA ALA A 96 2.22 -15.34 23.73
C ALA A 96 3.45 -15.92 23.00
N SER A 97 3.44 -15.89 21.66
CA SER A 97 4.57 -16.39 20.87
C SER A 97 5.86 -15.59 21.11
N LYS A 98 5.76 -14.27 21.30
CA LYS A 98 6.90 -13.42 21.64
C LYS A 98 7.43 -13.72 23.04
N ASP A 99 6.55 -13.84 24.03
CA ASP A 99 6.94 -14.13 25.41
C ASP A 99 7.62 -15.53 25.49
N GLU A 100 7.19 -16.51 24.71
CA GLU A 100 7.85 -17.83 24.58
C GLU A 100 9.25 -17.73 23.95
N LEU A 101 9.39 -17.01 22.85
CA LEU A 101 10.69 -16.76 22.22
C LEU A 101 11.63 -16.03 23.17
N ASP A 102 11.17 -14.97 23.81
CA ASP A 102 11.95 -14.19 24.78
C ASP A 102 12.34 -15.04 25.98
N LYS A 103 11.44 -15.90 26.49
CA LYS A 103 11.75 -16.85 27.56
C LYS A 103 12.89 -17.79 27.17
N PHE A 104 12.85 -18.35 25.96
CA PHE A 104 13.91 -19.20 25.44
C PHE A 104 15.24 -18.45 25.30
N LEU A 105 15.24 -17.26 24.69
CA LEU A 105 16.45 -16.46 24.50
C LEU A 105 17.09 -16.04 25.83
N ASN A 106 16.27 -15.73 26.84
CA ASN A 106 16.75 -15.36 28.17
C ASN A 106 17.37 -16.51 28.99
N THR A 107 17.28 -17.76 28.50
CA THR A 107 18.06 -18.87 29.07
C THR A 107 19.56 -18.72 28.79
N TYR A 108 19.93 -18.02 27.70
CA TYR A 108 21.30 -17.77 27.33
C TYR A 108 21.86 -16.56 28.11
N LYS A 109 22.86 -16.80 28.96
CA LYS A 109 23.56 -15.72 29.67
C LYS A 109 24.15 -14.70 28.70
N GLU A 110 24.76 -15.18 27.61
CA GLU A 110 25.35 -14.35 26.56
C GLU A 110 24.32 -13.38 25.96
N TYR A 111 23.11 -13.85 25.64
CA TYR A 111 22.04 -13.01 25.10
C TYR A 111 21.65 -11.88 26.07
N LYS A 112 21.50 -12.19 27.36
CA LYS A 112 21.17 -11.20 28.39
C LYS A 112 22.26 -10.14 28.54
N ASP A 113 23.52 -10.57 28.58
CA ASP A 113 24.67 -9.67 28.69
C ASP A 113 24.78 -8.76 27.46
N LEU A 114 24.57 -9.30 26.25
CA LEU A 114 24.56 -8.52 25.00
C LEU A 114 23.40 -7.53 24.95
N THR A 115 22.21 -7.92 25.40
CA THR A 115 21.03 -7.03 25.47
C THR A 115 21.26 -5.87 26.44
N LYS A 116 21.93 -6.13 27.56
CA LYS A 116 22.35 -5.07 28.51
C LYS A 116 23.35 -4.12 27.86
N LYS A 117 24.43 -4.66 27.27
CA LYS A 117 25.46 -3.85 26.56
C LYS A 117 24.87 -3.02 25.43
N GLN A 118 23.88 -3.54 24.70
CA GLN A 118 23.20 -2.78 23.63
C GLN A 118 22.49 -1.53 24.15
N LYS A 119 21.89 -1.60 25.34
CA LYS A 119 21.22 -0.46 25.97
C LYS A 119 22.22 0.56 26.53
N GLU A 120 23.39 0.09 26.95
CA GLU A 120 24.47 0.91 27.51
C GLU A 120 25.38 1.54 26.44
N ALA A 121 25.40 0.98 25.22
CA ALA A 121 26.22 1.46 24.12
C ALA A 121 25.77 2.83 23.61
N VAL A 122 26.63 3.83 23.76
CA VAL A 122 26.37 5.21 23.34
C VAL A 122 27.12 5.52 22.05
N THR A 123 28.40 5.14 21.98
CA THR A 123 29.28 5.46 20.84
C THR A 123 29.00 4.54 19.65
N LYS A 124 29.49 4.92 18.47
CA LYS A 124 29.35 4.10 17.27
C LYS A 124 30.17 2.81 17.42
N GLU A 125 31.37 2.93 17.96
CA GLU A 125 32.30 1.82 18.18
C GLU A 125 31.72 0.78 19.13
N GLU A 126 31.08 1.21 20.22
CA GLU A 126 30.37 0.33 21.15
C GLU A 126 29.20 -0.38 20.46
N LYS A 127 28.38 0.35 19.68
CA LYS A 127 27.24 -0.21 18.94
C LYS A 127 27.70 -1.24 17.91
N ASP A 128 28.77 -0.96 17.18
CA ASP A 128 29.34 -1.86 16.18
C ASP A 128 29.94 -3.12 16.82
N ALA A 129 30.62 -2.98 17.96
CA ALA A 129 31.14 -4.11 18.73
C ALA A 129 30.00 -5.01 19.27
N VAL A 130 28.94 -4.42 19.82
CA VAL A 130 27.76 -5.16 20.29
C VAL A 130 27.04 -5.85 19.13
N SER A 131 26.89 -5.18 17.98
CA SER A 131 26.29 -5.76 16.78
C SER A 131 27.09 -6.96 16.25
N THR A 132 28.42 -6.86 16.27
CA THR A 132 29.32 -7.96 15.89
C THR A 132 29.16 -9.15 16.83
N ALA A 133 29.10 -8.90 18.15
CA ALA A 133 28.92 -9.95 19.14
C ALA A 133 27.53 -10.63 19.02
N PHE A 134 26.46 -9.86 18.79
CA PHE A 134 25.15 -10.44 18.47
C PHE A 134 25.19 -11.30 17.21
N SER A 135 25.89 -10.86 16.17
CA SER A 135 26.01 -11.62 14.91
C SER A 135 26.67 -12.98 15.15
N ALA A 136 27.71 -13.03 16.00
CA ALA A 136 28.35 -14.28 16.42
C ALA A 136 27.40 -15.17 17.23
N PHE A 137 26.70 -14.60 18.23
CA PHE A 137 25.70 -15.30 19.04
C PHE A 137 24.61 -15.94 18.16
N TRP A 138 24.02 -15.18 17.25
CA TRP A 138 22.97 -15.69 16.36
C TRP A 138 23.48 -16.77 15.40
N LYS A 139 24.72 -16.65 14.91
CA LYS A 139 25.33 -17.67 14.05
C LYS A 139 25.46 -18.99 14.82
N LYS A 140 25.94 -18.94 16.06
CA LYS A 140 26.04 -20.10 16.95
C LYS A 140 24.67 -20.68 17.27
N LEU A 141 23.72 -19.86 17.73
CA LEU A 141 22.37 -20.29 18.09
C LEU A 141 21.66 -21.01 16.94
N ARG A 142 21.80 -20.52 15.70
CA ARG A 142 21.17 -21.16 14.52
C ARG A 142 21.87 -22.43 14.03
N SER A 143 23.12 -22.66 14.45
CA SER A 143 23.88 -23.87 14.10
C SER A 143 23.64 -25.03 15.05
N GLU A 144 23.17 -24.73 16.27
CA GLU A 144 22.84 -25.73 17.27
C GLU A 144 21.42 -26.28 17.04
N GLU A 145 21.20 -27.55 17.38
CA GLU A 145 19.87 -28.13 17.42
C GLU A 145 19.12 -27.64 18.66
N ASN A 146 18.17 -26.75 18.46
CA ASN A 146 17.38 -26.11 19.52
C ASN A 146 16.06 -25.57 18.95
N PRO A 147 15.08 -25.21 19.80
CA PRO A 147 13.77 -24.75 19.33
C PRO A 147 13.76 -23.31 18.79
N TYR A 148 14.90 -22.60 18.71
CA TYR A 148 14.96 -21.20 18.28
C TYR A 148 14.24 -20.98 16.95
N LYS A 149 14.51 -21.83 15.96
CA LYS A 149 13.97 -21.68 14.61
C LYS A 149 12.45 -21.73 14.64
N ASP A 150 11.89 -22.69 15.34
CA ASP A 150 10.44 -22.90 15.42
C ASP A 150 9.76 -21.78 16.22
N LEU A 151 10.32 -21.38 17.36
CA LEU A 151 9.84 -20.26 18.16
C LEU A 151 9.89 -18.94 17.38
N TYR A 152 10.98 -18.71 16.64
CA TYR A 152 11.12 -17.55 15.77
C TYR A 152 10.07 -17.55 14.66
N TYR A 153 9.86 -18.67 13.97
CA TYR A 153 8.84 -18.75 12.92
C TYR A 153 7.42 -18.61 13.48
N ALA A 154 7.14 -19.12 14.68
CA ALA A 154 5.87 -18.94 15.37
C ALA A 154 5.61 -17.46 15.69
N GLU A 155 6.59 -16.75 16.26
CA GLU A 155 6.50 -15.30 16.50
C GLU A 155 6.27 -14.54 15.20
N ARG A 156 7.07 -14.84 14.17
CA ARG A 156 6.99 -14.19 12.85
C ARG A 156 5.64 -14.37 12.18
N LYS A 157 5.04 -15.57 12.31
CA LYS A 157 3.71 -15.87 11.79
C LYS A 157 2.61 -15.16 12.60
N ALA A 158 2.76 -15.08 13.92
CA ALA A 158 1.78 -14.41 14.77
C ALA A 158 1.80 -12.88 14.56
N ILE A 159 2.99 -12.26 14.47
CA ILE A 159 3.10 -10.82 14.19
C ILE A 159 2.64 -10.46 12.78
N SER A 160 2.98 -11.27 11.76
CA SER A 160 2.52 -11.01 10.39
C SER A 160 1.00 -11.07 10.32
N LYS A 161 0.37 -12.08 10.96
CA LYS A 161 -1.08 -12.20 11.06
C LYS A 161 -1.70 -11.00 11.77
N TYR A 162 -1.21 -10.64 12.96
CA TYR A 162 -1.73 -9.49 13.71
C TYR A 162 -1.69 -8.20 12.90
N ARG A 163 -0.56 -7.93 12.22
CA ARG A 163 -0.42 -6.72 11.40
C ARG A 163 -1.26 -6.75 10.13
N ALA A 164 -1.44 -7.91 9.50
CA ALA A 164 -2.33 -8.06 8.36
C ALA A 164 -3.77 -7.74 8.76
N GLU A 165 -4.25 -8.26 9.90
CA GLU A 165 -5.58 -7.94 10.42
C GLU A 165 -5.72 -6.48 10.83
N ALA A 166 -4.69 -5.90 11.44
CA ALA A 166 -4.66 -4.47 11.75
C ALA A 166 -4.72 -3.61 10.47
N LEU A 167 -4.05 -4.01 9.40
CA LEU A 167 -4.14 -3.34 8.10
C LEU A 167 -5.54 -3.48 7.49
N ARG A 168 -6.17 -4.67 7.58
CA ARG A 168 -7.57 -4.86 7.15
C ARG A 168 -8.54 -3.96 7.91
N TYR A 169 -8.33 -3.80 9.22
CA TYR A 169 -9.09 -2.85 10.05
C TYR A 169 -8.90 -1.39 9.57
N VAL A 170 -7.65 -0.98 9.32
CA VAL A 170 -7.34 0.34 8.77
C VAL A 170 -8.04 0.55 7.42
N ILE A 171 -7.97 -0.42 6.50
CA ILE A 171 -8.65 -0.35 5.20
C ILE A 171 -10.16 -0.15 5.37
N ALA A 172 -10.79 -0.87 6.29
CA ALA A 172 -12.23 -0.72 6.57
C ALA A 172 -12.56 0.70 7.03
N HIS A 173 -11.74 1.29 7.90
CA HIS A 173 -11.90 2.67 8.36
C HIS A 173 -11.79 3.70 7.21
N TYR A 174 -10.79 3.55 6.33
CA TYR A 174 -10.64 4.42 5.16
C TYR A 174 -11.80 4.25 4.16
N LYS A 175 -12.29 3.02 3.96
CA LYS A 175 -13.49 2.74 3.15
C LYS A 175 -14.71 3.47 3.67
N GLU A 176 -14.97 3.38 4.98
CA GLU A 176 -16.10 4.05 5.63
C GLU A 176 -16.04 5.58 5.44
N LYS A 177 -14.83 6.15 5.58
CA LYS A 177 -14.59 7.58 5.34
C LYS A 177 -14.55 7.98 3.86
N LYS A 178 -14.67 7.03 2.92
CA LYS A 178 -14.52 7.24 1.47
C LYS A 178 -13.20 7.93 1.11
N GLN A 179 -12.13 7.55 1.80
CA GLN A 179 -10.78 8.09 1.65
C GLN A 179 -9.83 7.04 1.05
N GLU A 180 -8.81 7.52 0.34
CA GLU A 180 -7.73 6.67 -0.18
C GLU A 180 -6.83 6.20 0.96
N VAL A 181 -6.42 4.94 0.91
CA VAL A 181 -5.39 4.41 1.81
C VAL A 181 -4.02 4.81 1.24
N PRO A 182 -3.10 5.40 2.03
CA PRO A 182 -1.73 5.62 1.58
C PRO A 182 -1.11 4.30 1.09
N THR A 183 -0.41 4.26 -0.04
CA THR A 183 0.18 3.01 -0.56
C THR A 183 1.71 3.04 -0.64
N SER A 184 2.33 4.12 -0.12
CA SER A 184 3.78 4.35 -0.13
C SER A 184 4.56 3.35 0.72
N TYR A 185 3.96 2.82 1.79
CA TYR A 185 4.58 1.79 2.63
C TYR A 185 4.80 0.46 1.89
N ILE A 186 4.13 0.26 0.74
CA ILE A 186 4.28 -0.92 -0.11
C ILE A 186 5.47 -0.72 -1.03
N LYS A 187 6.52 -1.51 -0.84
CA LYS A 187 7.74 -1.42 -1.65
C LYS A 187 7.45 -1.71 -3.11
N TYR A 188 8.22 -1.07 -4.00
CA TYR A 188 8.09 -1.24 -5.44
C TYR A 188 8.10 -2.72 -5.89
N ALA A 189 9.05 -3.52 -5.40
CA ALA A 189 9.14 -4.94 -5.76
C ALA A 189 7.88 -5.74 -5.36
N GLU A 190 7.28 -5.39 -4.24
CA GLU A 190 6.06 -6.04 -3.73
C GLU A 190 4.85 -5.57 -4.52
N ARG A 191 4.75 -4.27 -4.83
CA ARG A 191 3.73 -3.71 -5.73
C ARG A 191 3.78 -4.35 -7.11
N SER A 192 4.96 -4.48 -7.71
CA SER A 192 5.12 -5.12 -9.03
C SER A 192 4.70 -6.60 -9.02
N TYR A 193 4.96 -7.32 -7.92
CA TYR A 193 4.47 -8.68 -7.75
C TYR A 193 2.93 -8.74 -7.67
N LEU A 194 2.32 -7.83 -6.92
CA LEU A 194 0.85 -7.74 -6.79
C LEU A 194 0.16 -7.31 -8.09
N LEU A 195 0.86 -6.57 -8.96
CA LEU A 195 0.39 -6.13 -10.29
C LEU A 195 0.73 -7.14 -11.39
N GLN A 196 0.67 -8.45 -11.10
CA GLN A 196 0.90 -9.47 -12.11
C GLN A 196 -0.06 -9.29 -13.30
N LYS A 197 0.42 -9.57 -14.51
CA LYS A 197 -0.35 -9.45 -15.75
C LYS A 197 -1.67 -10.23 -15.67
N GLY A 198 -2.79 -9.56 -15.94
CA GLY A 198 -4.15 -10.11 -15.89
C GLY A 198 -4.82 -10.05 -14.51
N SER A 199 -4.13 -9.56 -13.48
CA SER A 199 -4.75 -9.34 -12.16
C SER A 199 -5.79 -8.23 -12.19
N ALA A 200 -6.79 -8.32 -11.31
CA ALA A 200 -7.79 -7.26 -11.15
C ALA A 200 -7.15 -5.90 -10.81
N LEU A 201 -6.08 -5.91 -10.01
CA LEU A 201 -5.31 -4.71 -9.68
C LEU A 201 -4.62 -4.08 -10.90
N GLU A 202 -4.02 -4.90 -11.78
CA GLU A 202 -3.41 -4.40 -13.02
C GLU A 202 -4.47 -3.80 -13.95
N LEU A 203 -5.63 -4.45 -14.07
CA LEU A 203 -6.74 -3.95 -14.88
C LEU A 203 -7.26 -2.61 -14.34
N LEU A 204 -7.49 -2.51 -13.04
CA LEU A 204 -7.95 -1.28 -12.40
C LEU A 204 -6.92 -0.14 -12.54
N GLN A 205 -5.62 -0.44 -12.41
CA GLN A 205 -4.56 0.53 -12.68
C GLN A 205 -4.60 1.03 -14.13
N LYS A 206 -4.81 0.14 -15.10
CA LYS A 206 -4.92 0.51 -16.53
C LYS A 206 -6.15 1.39 -16.79
N GLU A 207 -7.29 1.07 -16.16
CA GLU A 207 -8.50 1.89 -16.25
C GLU A 207 -8.28 3.29 -15.68
N ILE A 208 -7.64 3.41 -14.51
CA ILE A 208 -7.26 4.71 -13.92
C ILE A 208 -6.38 5.49 -14.89
N ASN A 209 -5.32 4.88 -15.41
CA ASN A 209 -4.40 5.55 -16.34
C ASN A 209 -5.11 6.03 -17.62
N ALA A 210 -6.05 5.23 -18.14
CA ALA A 210 -6.86 5.60 -19.30
C ALA A 210 -7.79 6.79 -18.98
N LEU A 211 -8.47 6.76 -17.85
CA LEU A 211 -9.33 7.86 -17.39
C LEU A 211 -8.54 9.15 -17.17
N GLU A 212 -7.35 9.07 -16.57
CA GLU A 212 -6.47 10.23 -16.43
C GLU A 212 -6.05 10.81 -17.79
N SER A 213 -5.79 9.96 -18.78
CA SER A 213 -5.47 10.42 -20.14
C SER A 213 -6.64 11.18 -20.77
N VAL A 214 -7.83 10.60 -20.72
CA VAL A 214 -9.05 11.22 -21.25
C VAL A 214 -9.36 12.52 -20.50
N GLN A 215 -9.21 12.54 -19.17
CA GLN A 215 -9.38 13.73 -18.34
C GLN A 215 -8.43 14.85 -18.80
N ARG A 216 -7.14 14.56 -18.97
CA ARG A 216 -6.15 15.54 -19.42
C ARG A 216 -6.49 16.11 -20.79
N GLU A 217 -6.86 15.26 -21.74
CA GLU A 217 -7.27 15.68 -23.09
C GLU A 217 -8.53 16.56 -23.06
N LEU A 218 -9.53 16.17 -22.27
CA LEU A 218 -10.78 16.91 -22.15
C LEU A 218 -10.56 18.28 -21.49
N VAL A 219 -9.72 18.37 -20.45
CA VAL A 219 -9.31 19.64 -19.84
C VAL A 219 -8.61 20.54 -20.86
N GLN A 220 -7.73 19.99 -21.69
CA GLN A 220 -7.08 20.76 -22.76
C GLN A 220 -8.10 21.26 -23.79
N ASN A 221 -9.05 20.41 -24.21
CA ASN A 221 -10.07 20.79 -25.20
C ASN A 221 -11.02 21.86 -24.67
N ILE A 222 -11.47 21.75 -23.42
CA ILE A 222 -12.28 22.79 -22.75
C ILE A 222 -11.50 24.10 -22.70
N THR A 223 -10.21 24.05 -22.34
CA THR A 223 -9.35 25.24 -22.29
C THR A 223 -9.23 25.89 -23.67
N ARG A 224 -8.94 25.09 -24.71
CA ARG A 224 -8.86 25.58 -26.09
C ARG A 224 -10.17 26.23 -26.55
N ALA A 225 -11.30 25.58 -26.29
CA ALA A 225 -12.62 26.09 -26.65
C ALA A 225 -12.94 27.42 -25.93
N ARG A 226 -12.68 27.52 -24.63
CA ARG A 226 -12.92 28.74 -23.84
C ARG A 226 -12.09 29.93 -24.30
N TYR A 227 -10.86 29.70 -24.77
CA TYR A 227 -9.92 30.75 -25.16
C TYR A 227 -9.74 30.91 -26.68
N GLY A 228 -10.51 30.19 -27.50
CA GLY A 228 -10.39 30.25 -28.95
C GLY A 228 -9.03 29.79 -29.49
N LEU A 229 -8.33 28.91 -28.78
CA LEU A 229 -7.00 28.42 -29.16
C LEU A 229 -7.14 27.27 -30.18
N GLY A 230 -6.55 27.40 -31.36
CA GLY A 230 -6.47 26.32 -32.34
C GLY A 230 -5.65 25.12 -31.83
N LYS A 231 -5.84 23.93 -32.41
CA LYS A 231 -4.91 22.81 -32.18
C LYS A 231 -3.54 23.21 -32.72
N THR A 232 -2.52 23.18 -31.88
CA THR A 232 -1.13 23.11 -32.36
C THR A 232 -1.00 21.79 -33.11
N GLU A 233 -0.84 21.87 -34.44
CA GLU A 233 -0.42 20.73 -35.22
C GLU A 233 0.98 20.34 -34.73
N ASP A 234 1.10 19.13 -34.18
CA ASP A 234 2.40 18.53 -33.90
C ASP A 234 3.15 18.44 -35.25
N LYS A 235 4.28 19.17 -35.35
CA LYS A 235 5.20 19.11 -36.50
C LYS A 235 6.00 17.82 -36.50
#